data_AF-A0AAD7KUJ6-F1
#
_entry.id   AF-A0AAD7KUJ6-F1
#
_cell.length_a   1.000
_cell.length_b   1.000
_cell.length_c   1.000
_cell.angle_alpha   90.00
_cell.angle_beta   90.00
_cell.angle_gamma   90.00
#
_symmetry.space_group_name_H-M   'P 1'
#
loop_
_entity.id
_entity.type
_entity.pdbx_description
1 polymer ?
#
loop_
_entity_poly.entity_id
_entity_poly.type
_entity_poly.pdbx_seq_one_letter_code
_entity_poly.pdbx_strand_id
1 'polypeptide(L)'
;MQSHRFTLFIVFFLAILSHIQGQASSELQDRSFKLLSPFSVALETLQKQLDYTFNNIGLLRRAMTHASFSEENNRALSILGANVIETSVSLQLLGKDIEISSKDLNHQISEISKVETSCAVDGKRLGLQKVIRVSPRTNSSTPAVVCGAFRAIFGAIAIDTGKSDDAGNLFWTVHHGQVGHALEFISELSLIVNL
;
A
#
# COMPACT_ATOMS: atom_id res chain seq x y z
N MET A 1 26.33 61.19 9.68
CA MET A 1 24.94 60.75 9.94
C MET A 1 24.38 59.89 8.79
N GLN A 2 25.08 58.81 8.39
CA GLN A 2 24.73 58.01 7.20
C GLN A 2 24.77 56.49 7.42
N SER A 3 24.86 56.03 8.67
CA SER A 3 24.90 54.59 9.02
C SER A 3 23.54 54.01 9.42
N HIS A 4 22.67 54.79 10.08
CA HIS A 4 21.40 54.28 10.63
C HIS A 4 20.34 53.99 9.55
N ARG A 5 20.37 54.71 8.42
CA ARG A 5 19.42 54.50 7.32
C ARG A 5 19.64 53.20 6.56
N PHE A 6 20.87 52.66 6.57
CA PHE A 6 21.22 51.43 5.86
C PHE A 6 20.84 50.18 6.67
N THR A 7 21.03 50.20 7.99
CA THR A 7 20.67 49.09 8.89
C THR A 7 19.16 48.85 8.94
N LEU A 8 18.36 49.91 8.98
CA LEU A 8 16.89 49.80 8.93
C LEU A 8 16.39 49.15 7.63
N PHE A 9 17.06 49.42 6.51
CA PHE A 9 16.70 48.85 5.21
C PHE A 9 17.00 47.34 5.15
N ILE A 10 18.12 46.90 5.73
CA ILE A 10 18.52 45.48 5.76
C ILE A 10 17.55 44.65 6.63
N VAL A 11 17.14 45.17 7.79
CA VAL A 11 16.19 44.45 8.68
C VAL A 11 14.81 44.34 8.02
N PHE A 12 14.35 45.38 7.33
CA PHE A 12 13.09 45.34 6.58
C PHE A 12 13.15 44.35 5.42
N PHE A 13 14.27 44.30 4.69
CA PHE A 13 14.47 43.38 3.57
C PHE A 13 14.51 41.91 4.03
N LEU A 14 15.16 41.62 5.15
CA LEU A 14 15.19 40.27 5.74
C LEU A 14 13.81 39.83 6.25
N ALA A 15 13.04 40.73 6.86
CA ALA A 15 11.68 40.43 7.32
C ALA A 15 10.73 40.12 6.15
N ILE A 16 10.86 40.85 5.03
CA ILE A 16 10.10 40.56 3.80
C ILE A 16 10.52 39.21 3.19
N LEU A 17 11.82 38.91 3.17
CA LEU A 17 12.32 37.63 2.65
C LEU A 17 11.79 36.44 3.46
N SER A 18 11.78 36.55 4.79
CA SER A 18 11.21 35.53 5.69
C SER A 18 9.70 35.38 5.53
N HIS A 19 8.97 36.46 5.27
CA HIS A 19 7.53 36.40 5.04
C HIS A 19 7.18 35.76 3.70
N ILE A 20 7.96 36.04 2.64
CA ILE A 20 7.83 35.40 1.32
C ILE A 20 8.18 33.91 1.40
N GLN A 21 9.21 33.52 2.15
CA GLN A 21 9.57 32.11 2.36
C GLN A 21 8.49 31.35 3.16
N GLY A 22 7.87 31.99 4.16
CA GLY A 22 6.77 31.41 4.93
C GLY A 22 5.47 31.24 4.13
N GLN A 23 5.17 32.16 3.21
CA GLN A 23 4.02 32.02 2.29
C GLN A 23 4.28 30.97 1.21
N ALA A 24 5.48 30.96 0.60
CA ALA A 24 5.83 30.01 -0.45
C ALA A 24 5.82 28.55 0.05
N SER A 25 6.30 28.28 1.28
CA SER A 25 6.25 26.93 1.87
C SER A 25 4.82 26.50 2.19
N SER A 26 3.98 27.41 2.70
CA SER A 26 2.56 27.13 2.95
C SER A 26 1.75 26.90 1.67
N GLU A 27 2.04 27.65 0.60
CA GLU A 27 1.38 27.51 -0.72
C GLU A 27 1.86 26.27 -1.49
N LEU A 28 3.12 25.86 -1.36
CA LEU A 28 3.64 24.61 -1.92
C LEU A 28 3.00 23.39 -1.23
N GLN A 29 2.82 23.47 0.08
CA GLN A 29 2.19 22.40 0.86
C GLN A 29 0.67 22.35 0.67
N ASP A 30 0.00 23.50 0.53
CA ASP A 30 -1.42 23.59 0.16
C ASP A 30 -1.66 23.10 -1.28
N ARG A 31 -0.78 23.45 -2.25
CA ARG A 31 -0.86 22.90 -3.62
C ARG A 31 -0.60 21.40 -3.68
N SER A 32 0.34 20.86 -2.89
CA SER A 32 0.61 19.41 -2.92
C SER A 32 -0.59 18.60 -2.42
N PHE A 33 -1.28 19.08 -1.38
CA PHE A 33 -2.51 18.45 -0.88
C PHE A 33 -3.69 18.60 -1.85
N LYS A 34 -3.74 19.69 -2.64
CA LYS A 34 -4.80 19.96 -3.61
C LYS A 34 -4.67 19.20 -4.94
N LEU A 35 -3.55 18.50 -5.18
CA LEU A 35 -3.22 17.81 -6.44
C LEU A 35 -3.27 16.28 -6.38
N LEU A 36 -3.46 15.66 -5.21
CA LEU A 36 -3.54 14.21 -5.10
C LEU A 36 -4.95 13.72 -5.43
N SER A 37 -5.06 12.86 -6.45
CA SER A 37 -6.31 12.17 -6.74
C SER A 37 -6.74 11.31 -5.54
N PRO A 38 -8.04 11.07 -5.30
CA PRO A 38 -8.51 10.17 -4.24
C PRO A 38 -7.83 8.80 -4.28
N PHE A 39 -7.51 8.32 -5.49
CA PHE A 39 -6.79 7.08 -5.68
C PHE A 39 -5.34 7.16 -5.20
N SER A 40 -4.62 8.25 -5.48
CA SER A 40 -3.26 8.45 -4.97
C SER A 40 -3.20 8.45 -3.45
N VAL A 41 -4.16 9.12 -2.78
CA VAL A 41 -4.27 9.14 -1.31
C VAL A 41 -4.55 7.74 -0.76
N ALA A 42 -5.41 6.96 -1.43
CA ALA A 42 -5.68 5.58 -1.06
C ALA A 42 -4.43 4.69 -1.20
N LEU A 43 -3.62 4.88 -2.26
CA LEU A 43 -2.35 4.15 -2.42
C LEU A 43 -1.32 4.52 -1.35
N GLU A 44 -1.23 5.80 -0.95
CA GLU A 44 -0.38 6.22 0.17
C GLU A 44 -0.82 5.60 1.49
N THR A 45 -2.13 5.54 1.72
CA THR A 45 -2.69 4.88 2.92
C THR A 45 -2.38 3.39 2.91
N LEU A 46 -2.51 2.73 1.76
CA LEU A 46 -2.20 1.31 1.61
C LEU A 46 -0.71 1.01 1.86
N GLN A 47 0.21 1.86 1.39
CA GLN A 47 1.64 1.71 1.70
C GLN A 47 1.92 1.76 3.21
N LYS A 48 1.27 2.68 3.93
CA LYS A 48 1.37 2.77 5.40
C LYS A 48 0.81 1.51 6.07
N GLN A 49 -0.32 0.99 5.58
CA GLN A 49 -0.93 -0.24 6.08
C GLN A 49 -0.12 -1.50 5.76
N LEU A 50 0.75 -1.46 4.76
CA LEU A 50 1.65 -2.55 4.43
C LEU A 50 2.99 -2.43 5.16
N ASP A 51 3.26 -1.29 5.80
CA ASP A 51 4.59 -0.90 6.26
C ASP A 51 5.66 -1.04 5.17
N TYR A 52 5.28 -0.68 3.93
CA TYR A 52 6.13 -0.79 2.75
C TYR A 52 5.94 0.41 1.83
N THR A 53 7.03 1.12 1.55
CA THR A 53 7.06 2.24 0.59
C THR A 53 7.65 1.74 -0.73
N PHE A 54 6.85 1.80 -1.80
CA PHE A 54 7.28 1.41 -3.14
C PHE A 54 8.30 2.40 -3.70
N ASN A 55 9.40 1.88 -4.25
CA ASN A 55 10.34 2.66 -5.05
C ASN A 55 9.68 3.12 -6.36
N ASN A 56 8.89 2.23 -6.96
CA ASN A 56 8.06 2.53 -8.12
C ASN A 56 6.57 2.37 -7.79
N ILE A 57 5.94 3.49 -7.42
CA ILE A 57 4.49 3.55 -7.12
C ILE A 57 3.61 3.08 -8.29
N GLY A 58 4.12 3.08 -9.53
CA GLY A 58 3.44 2.53 -10.69
C GLY A 58 3.12 1.04 -10.56
N LEU A 59 3.94 0.28 -9.83
CA LEU A 59 3.71 -1.14 -9.57
C LEU A 59 2.50 -1.35 -8.65
N LEU A 60 2.40 -0.60 -7.55
CA LEU A 60 1.23 -0.65 -6.66
C LEU A 60 -0.03 -0.16 -7.37
N ARG A 61 0.08 0.90 -8.18
CA ARG A 61 -1.00 1.38 -9.03
C ARG A 61 -1.52 0.27 -9.94
N ARG A 62 -0.62 -0.46 -10.59
CA ARG A 62 -0.96 -1.59 -11.47
C ARG A 62 -1.58 -2.75 -10.68
N ALA A 63 -1.05 -3.08 -9.50
CA ALA A 63 -1.59 -4.11 -8.61
C ALA A 63 -3.05 -3.82 -8.20
N MET A 64 -3.39 -2.54 -7.98
CA MET A 64 -4.75 -2.08 -7.64
C MET A 64 -5.63 -1.84 -8.88
N THR A 65 -5.28 -2.36 -10.05
CA THR A 65 -6.05 -2.19 -11.29
C THR A 65 -6.47 -3.54 -11.85
N HIS A 66 -7.78 -3.81 -11.81
CA HIS A 66 -8.33 -5.05 -12.35
C HIS A 66 -8.36 -5.02 -13.89
N ALA A 67 -8.31 -6.20 -14.53
CA ALA A 67 -8.33 -6.32 -15.99
C ALA A 67 -9.60 -5.76 -16.65
N SER A 68 -10.69 -5.64 -15.90
CA SER A 68 -11.91 -5.00 -16.41
C SER A 68 -11.82 -3.47 -16.46
N PHE A 69 -10.80 -2.85 -15.86
CA PHE A 69 -10.59 -1.39 -15.86
C PHE A 69 -9.59 -0.94 -16.94
N SER A 70 -8.53 -1.72 -17.19
CA SER A 70 -7.46 -1.37 -18.13
C SER A 70 -6.71 -2.61 -18.62
N GLU A 71 -6.07 -2.53 -19.79
CA GLU A 71 -5.08 -3.50 -20.27
C GLU A 71 -3.81 -3.50 -19.40
N GLU A 72 -3.45 -2.34 -18.85
CA GLU A 72 -2.41 -2.23 -17.82
C GLU A 72 -2.97 -2.61 -16.45
N ASN A 73 -3.04 -3.92 -16.20
CA ASN A 73 -3.69 -4.48 -15.02
C ASN A 73 -2.80 -5.43 -14.20
N ASN A 74 -3.40 -5.90 -13.11
CA ASN A 74 -2.78 -6.72 -12.09
C ASN A 74 -2.67 -8.22 -12.42
N ARG A 75 -3.15 -8.70 -13.57
CA ARG A 75 -3.22 -10.15 -13.83
C ARG A 75 -1.85 -10.83 -13.77
N ALA A 76 -0.85 -10.25 -14.43
CA ALA A 76 0.52 -10.79 -14.42
C ALA A 76 1.14 -10.72 -13.01
N LEU A 77 0.95 -9.60 -12.32
CA LEU A 77 1.44 -9.42 -10.93
C LEU A 77 0.76 -10.39 -9.97
N SER A 78 -0.53 -10.68 -10.16
CA SER A 78 -1.28 -11.65 -9.35
C SER A 78 -0.77 -13.07 -9.52
N ILE A 79 -0.32 -13.45 -10.72
CA ILE A 79 0.27 -14.77 -10.96
C ILE A 79 1.61 -14.86 -10.24
N LEU A 80 2.49 -13.88 -10.44
CA LEU A 80 3.77 -13.84 -9.73
C LEU A 80 3.58 -13.85 -8.20
N GLY A 81 2.67 -13.05 -7.69
CA GLY A 81 2.38 -12.97 -6.27
C GLY A 81 1.84 -14.27 -5.68
N ALA A 82 1.02 -15.02 -6.43
CA ALA A 82 0.59 -16.36 -6.01
C ALA A 82 1.80 -17.29 -5.82
N ASN A 83 2.71 -17.33 -6.81
CA ASN A 83 3.92 -18.14 -6.74
C ASN A 83 4.84 -17.72 -5.58
N VAL A 84 4.98 -16.42 -5.33
CA VAL A 84 5.75 -15.89 -4.19
C VAL A 84 5.16 -16.36 -2.86
N ILE A 85 3.84 -16.27 -2.69
CA ILE A 85 3.15 -16.71 -1.47
C ILE A 85 3.34 -18.21 -1.27
N GLU A 86 3.04 -19.04 -2.28
CA GLU A 86 3.18 -20.49 -2.19
C GLU A 86 4.63 -20.92 -1.91
N THR A 87 5.61 -20.25 -2.52
CA THR A 87 7.03 -20.48 -2.27
C THR A 87 7.43 -20.11 -0.85
N SER A 88 7.01 -18.93 -0.37
CA SER A 88 7.27 -18.47 1.00
C SER A 88 6.71 -19.43 2.04
N VAL A 89 5.52 -19.98 1.76
CA VAL A 89 4.85 -20.96 2.61
C VAL A 89 5.62 -22.28 2.63
N SER A 90 5.99 -22.77 1.46
CA SER A 90 6.77 -23.99 1.32
C SER A 90 8.10 -23.88 2.07
N LEU A 91 8.81 -22.77 1.87
CA LEU A 91 10.10 -22.50 2.49
C LEU A 91 9.99 -22.44 4.03
N GLN A 92 8.96 -21.77 4.55
CA GLN A 92 8.78 -21.67 6.00
C GLN A 92 8.43 -23.04 6.62
N LEU A 93 7.58 -23.83 5.98
CA LEU A 93 7.18 -25.15 6.50
C LEU A 93 8.35 -26.13 6.47
N LEU A 94 9.07 -26.23 5.35
CA LEU A 94 10.26 -27.08 5.23
C LEU A 94 11.41 -26.62 6.13
N GLY A 95 11.55 -25.32 6.35
CA GLY A 95 12.53 -24.77 7.30
C GLY A 95 12.22 -25.10 8.76
N LYS A 96 10.95 -25.36 9.11
CA LYS A 96 10.52 -25.79 10.46
C LYS A 96 10.58 -27.30 10.63
N ASP A 97 10.17 -28.03 9.60
CA ASP A 97 10.13 -29.49 9.57
C ASP A 97 10.47 -29.99 8.16
N ILE A 98 11.70 -30.45 7.98
CA ILE A 98 12.19 -30.97 6.69
C ILE A 98 11.59 -32.34 6.35
N GLU A 99 11.05 -33.05 7.33
CA GLU A 99 10.46 -34.39 7.17
C GLU A 99 8.94 -34.35 6.91
N ILE A 100 8.36 -33.15 6.78
CA ILE A 100 6.94 -32.97 6.44
C ILE A 100 6.57 -33.75 5.17
N SER A 101 5.46 -34.49 5.22
CA SER A 101 5.01 -35.25 4.05
C SER A 101 4.63 -34.31 2.91
N SER A 102 4.89 -34.72 1.66
CA SER A 102 4.47 -33.91 0.49
C SER A 102 2.96 -33.69 0.45
N LYS A 103 2.17 -34.62 1.00
CA LYS A 103 0.72 -34.49 1.11
C LYS A 103 0.34 -33.34 2.06
N ASP A 104 0.95 -33.30 3.24
CA ASP A 104 0.64 -32.27 4.25
C ASP A 104 1.16 -30.91 3.83
N LEU A 105 2.35 -30.86 3.21
CA LEU A 105 2.91 -29.65 2.62
C LEU A 105 1.96 -29.04 1.57
N ASN A 106 1.53 -29.85 0.59
CA ASN A 106 0.60 -29.41 -0.45
C ASN A 106 -0.76 -29.01 0.13
N HIS A 107 -1.24 -29.70 1.17
CA HIS A 107 -2.47 -29.32 1.86
C HIS A 107 -2.35 -27.91 2.44
N GLN A 108 -1.29 -27.61 3.21
CA GLN A 108 -1.08 -26.29 3.80
C GLN A 108 -0.93 -25.18 2.76
N ILE A 109 -0.16 -25.43 1.68
CA ILE A 109 -0.03 -24.49 0.55
C ILE A 109 -1.39 -24.21 -0.08
N SER A 110 -2.23 -25.24 -0.23
CA SER A 110 -3.57 -25.06 -0.80
C SER A 110 -4.48 -24.24 0.11
N GLU A 111 -4.46 -24.49 1.43
CA GLU A 111 -5.29 -23.77 2.40
C GLU A 111 -4.99 -22.26 2.39
N ILE A 112 -3.71 -21.90 2.45
CA ILE A 112 -3.31 -20.50 2.49
C ILE A 112 -3.50 -19.78 1.14
N SER A 113 -3.55 -20.54 0.05
CA SER A 113 -3.80 -20.02 -1.29
C SER A 113 -5.29 -19.98 -1.65
N LYS A 114 -6.19 -20.49 -0.79
CA LYS A 114 -7.63 -20.46 -1.06
C LYS A 114 -8.14 -19.03 -1.20
N VAL A 115 -8.92 -18.81 -2.26
CA VAL A 115 -9.49 -17.51 -2.60
C VAL A 115 -10.38 -16.97 -1.47
N GLU A 116 -11.38 -17.75 -1.09
CA GLU A 116 -12.45 -17.29 -0.18
C GLU A 116 -12.00 -17.15 1.27
N THR A 117 -11.21 -18.10 1.74
CA THR A 117 -10.91 -18.27 3.18
C THR A 117 -9.56 -17.69 3.61
N SER A 118 -8.71 -17.29 2.66
CA SER A 118 -7.39 -16.74 2.95
C SER A 118 -7.16 -15.39 2.27
N CYS A 119 -6.72 -15.35 1.01
CA CYS A 119 -6.30 -14.09 0.37
C CYS A 119 -7.42 -13.04 0.24
N ALA A 120 -8.68 -13.45 0.03
CA ALA A 120 -9.79 -12.48 0.03
C ALA A 120 -10.08 -11.93 1.44
N VAL A 121 -9.90 -12.74 2.49
CA VAL A 121 -10.06 -12.30 3.89
C VAL A 121 -8.99 -11.26 4.23
N ASP A 122 -7.73 -11.55 3.94
CA ASP A 122 -6.63 -10.62 4.18
C ASP A 122 -6.77 -9.35 3.34
N GLY A 123 -7.12 -9.48 2.06
CA GLY A 123 -7.37 -8.32 1.21
C GLY A 123 -8.54 -7.46 1.72
N LYS A 124 -9.60 -8.06 2.26
CA LYS A 124 -10.72 -7.31 2.87
C LYS A 124 -10.30 -6.62 4.17
N ARG A 125 -9.43 -7.25 4.98
CA ARG A 125 -8.87 -6.65 6.20
C ARG A 125 -8.00 -5.43 5.89
N LEU A 126 -7.27 -5.44 4.78
CA LEU A 126 -6.58 -4.27 4.23
C LEU A 126 -7.51 -3.26 3.53
N GLY A 127 -8.82 -3.55 3.42
CA GLY A 127 -9.78 -2.67 2.78
C GLY A 127 -9.64 -2.56 1.25
N LEU A 128 -8.98 -3.52 0.59
CA LEU A 128 -8.65 -3.44 -0.84
C LEU A 128 -9.87 -3.24 -1.75
N GLN A 129 -11.04 -3.76 -1.37
CA GLN A 129 -12.28 -3.58 -2.13
C GLN A 129 -12.66 -2.10 -2.37
N LYS A 130 -12.14 -1.19 -1.54
CA LYS A 130 -12.34 0.27 -1.66
C LYS A 130 -11.27 0.97 -2.51
N VAL A 131 -10.15 0.28 -2.80
CA VAL A 131 -8.99 0.83 -3.51
C VAL A 131 -8.90 0.30 -4.94
N ILE A 132 -9.32 -0.94 -5.18
CA ILE A 132 -9.22 -1.58 -6.49
C ILE A 132 -10.07 -0.84 -7.53
N ARG A 133 -9.42 -0.44 -8.62
CA ARG A 133 -10.10 0.12 -9.79
C ARG A 133 -10.70 -1.01 -10.63
N VAL A 134 -11.98 -0.89 -10.90
CA VAL A 134 -12.79 -1.83 -11.69
C VAL A 134 -13.68 -1.03 -12.65
N SER A 135 -14.12 -1.63 -13.76
CA SER A 135 -15.18 -0.99 -14.58
C SER A 135 -16.54 -1.04 -13.86
N PRO A 136 -17.52 -0.21 -14.27
CA PRO A 136 -18.84 -0.14 -13.63
C PRO A 136 -19.61 -1.46 -13.55
N ARG A 137 -19.27 -2.45 -14.40
CA ARG A 137 -19.93 -3.77 -14.43
C ARG A 137 -19.24 -4.82 -13.56
N THR A 138 -18.12 -4.50 -12.92
CA THR A 138 -17.35 -5.43 -12.10
C THR A 138 -17.45 -5.05 -10.64
N ASN A 139 -17.81 -6.01 -9.79
CA ASN A 139 -17.88 -5.80 -8.35
C ASN A 139 -16.49 -6.01 -7.70
N SER A 140 -15.89 -4.92 -7.20
CA SER A 140 -14.58 -4.92 -6.54
C SER A 140 -14.54 -5.71 -5.23
N SER A 141 -15.69 -5.98 -4.62
CA SER A 141 -15.80 -6.72 -3.35
C SER A 141 -15.89 -8.24 -3.53
N THR A 142 -15.91 -8.72 -4.78
CA THR A 142 -15.92 -10.15 -5.04
C THR A 142 -14.60 -10.79 -4.57
N PRO A 143 -14.65 -11.97 -3.94
CA PRO A 143 -13.46 -12.63 -3.40
C PRO A 143 -12.35 -12.83 -4.43
N ALA A 144 -12.69 -13.20 -5.67
CA ALA A 144 -11.74 -13.35 -6.75
C ALA A 144 -11.01 -12.03 -7.09
N VAL A 145 -11.72 -10.90 -7.16
CA VAL A 145 -11.12 -9.59 -7.45
C VAL A 145 -10.22 -9.14 -6.31
N VAL A 146 -10.68 -9.28 -5.06
CA VAL A 146 -9.90 -8.92 -3.87
C VAL A 146 -8.65 -9.78 -3.75
N CYS A 147 -8.78 -11.11 -3.87
CA CYS A 147 -7.64 -12.01 -3.81
C CYS A 147 -6.63 -11.76 -4.94
N GLY A 148 -7.10 -11.48 -6.15
CA GLY A 148 -6.22 -11.14 -7.27
C GLY A 148 -5.40 -9.87 -6.99
N ALA A 149 -6.04 -8.82 -6.47
CA ALA A 149 -5.35 -7.60 -6.07
C ALA A 149 -4.39 -7.82 -4.90
N PHE A 150 -4.78 -8.61 -3.90
CA PHE A 150 -3.94 -8.97 -2.76
C PHE A 150 -2.66 -9.69 -3.21
N ARG A 151 -2.79 -10.73 -4.04
CA ARG A 151 -1.63 -11.41 -4.63
C ARG A 151 -0.78 -10.44 -5.45
N ALA A 152 -1.41 -9.57 -6.23
CA ALA A 152 -0.69 -8.62 -7.07
C ALA A 152 0.14 -7.61 -6.26
N ILE A 153 -0.20 -7.30 -5.00
CA ILE A 153 0.65 -6.49 -4.11
C ILE A 153 1.99 -7.18 -3.91
N PHE A 154 2.00 -8.46 -3.54
CA PHE A 154 3.24 -9.20 -3.31
C PHE A 154 4.02 -9.47 -4.59
N GLY A 155 3.33 -9.67 -5.72
CA GLY A 155 3.98 -9.68 -7.02
C GLY A 155 4.64 -8.33 -7.36
N ALA A 156 3.98 -7.22 -7.04
CA ALA A 156 4.52 -5.89 -7.23
C ALA A 156 5.74 -5.63 -6.33
N ILE A 157 5.69 -6.02 -5.06
CA ILE A 157 6.82 -5.89 -4.13
C ILE A 157 8.02 -6.70 -4.61
N ALA A 158 7.82 -7.94 -5.04
CA ALA A 158 8.91 -8.78 -5.54
C ALA A 158 9.62 -8.15 -6.74
N ILE A 159 8.89 -7.46 -7.62
CA ILE A 159 9.48 -6.70 -8.74
C ILE A 159 10.15 -5.41 -8.26
N ASP A 160 9.55 -4.71 -7.30
CA ASP A 160 10.06 -3.44 -6.78
C ASP A 160 11.36 -3.60 -5.98
N THR A 161 11.53 -4.74 -5.27
CA THR A 161 12.75 -5.09 -4.54
C THR A 161 13.74 -5.92 -5.38
N GLY A 162 13.25 -6.58 -6.43
CA GLY A 162 14.00 -7.60 -7.17
C GLY A 162 14.21 -8.91 -6.39
N LYS A 163 13.48 -9.12 -5.29
CA LYS A 163 13.66 -10.24 -4.35
C LYS A 163 12.31 -10.83 -3.93
N SER A 164 12.06 -12.09 -4.27
CA SER A 164 10.86 -12.82 -3.85
C SER A 164 10.73 -12.94 -2.34
N ASP A 165 11.85 -13.10 -1.65
CA ASP A 165 11.87 -13.38 -0.22
C ASP A 165 11.41 -12.16 0.61
N ASP A 166 11.76 -10.94 0.19
CA ASP A 166 11.27 -9.71 0.82
C ASP A 166 9.74 -9.62 0.75
N ALA A 167 9.17 -9.95 -0.42
CA ALA A 167 7.72 -10.00 -0.60
C ALA A 167 7.06 -11.12 0.21
N GLY A 168 7.70 -12.29 0.27
CA GLY A 168 7.24 -13.43 1.08
C GLY A 168 7.25 -13.15 2.58
N ASN A 169 8.25 -12.42 3.07
CA ASN A 169 8.34 -11.98 4.47
C ASN A 169 7.23 -10.98 4.80
N LEU A 170 6.99 -9.99 3.93
CA LEU A 170 5.92 -9.02 4.13
C LEU A 170 4.54 -9.69 4.10
N PHE A 171 4.36 -10.69 3.23
CA PHE A 171 3.14 -11.51 3.21
C PHE A 171 2.88 -12.12 4.59
N TRP A 172 3.88 -12.70 5.23
CA TRP A 172 3.70 -13.28 6.56
C TRP A 172 3.34 -12.23 7.62
N THR A 173 3.92 -11.03 7.59
CA THR A 173 3.57 -9.95 8.52
C THR A 173 2.11 -9.53 8.35
N VAL A 174 1.66 -9.41 7.10
CA VAL A 174 0.26 -9.10 6.79
C VAL A 174 -0.66 -10.24 7.21
N HIS A 175 -0.38 -11.48 6.80
CA HIS A 175 -1.23 -12.66 7.00
C HIS A 175 -1.46 -12.99 8.48
N HIS A 176 -0.43 -12.88 9.33
CA HIS A 176 -0.56 -13.11 10.78
C HIS A 176 -1.26 -11.96 11.54
N GLY A 177 -1.68 -10.91 10.85
CA GLY A 177 -2.46 -9.82 11.46
C GLY A 177 -1.63 -8.77 12.22
N GLN A 178 -0.31 -8.73 12.04
CA GLN A 178 0.55 -7.74 12.71
C GLN A 178 0.40 -6.33 12.12
N VAL A 179 -0.11 -6.22 10.89
CA VAL A 179 -0.41 -4.94 10.22
C VAL A 179 -1.92 -4.81 10.06
N GLY A 180 -2.54 -3.95 10.88
CA GLY A 180 -4.00 -3.81 10.92
C GLY A 180 -4.57 -2.91 12.02
N HIS A 181 -3.81 -2.64 13.11
CA HIS A 181 -4.30 -1.81 14.22
C HIS A 181 -4.46 -0.31 13.89
N ALA A 182 -4.04 0.14 12.71
CA ALA A 182 -4.16 1.56 12.34
C ALA A 182 -5.59 1.99 11.96
N LEU A 183 -6.53 1.06 11.68
CA LEU A 183 -7.88 1.39 11.22
C LEU A 183 -8.94 1.49 12.33
N GLU A 184 -8.71 0.96 13.53
CA GLU A 184 -9.61 1.19 14.68
C GLU A 184 -9.50 2.64 15.19
N PHE A 185 -8.37 3.31 14.94
CA PHE A 185 -8.15 4.70 15.32
C PHE A 185 -8.99 5.71 14.51
N ILE A 186 -9.37 5.38 13.27
CA ILE A 186 -10.09 6.32 12.39
C ILE A 186 -11.61 6.29 12.65
N SER A 187 -12.16 5.19 13.18
CA SER A 187 -13.57 5.16 13.60
C SER A 187 -13.84 5.97 14.88
N GLU A 188 -12.90 6.00 15.84
CA GLU A 188 -13.07 6.77 17.09
C GLU A 188 -12.98 8.29 16.86
N LEU A 189 -12.16 8.75 15.93
CA LEU A 189 -12.06 10.18 15.58
C LEU A 189 -13.33 10.74 14.92
N SER A 190 -14.18 9.90 14.32
CA SER A 190 -15.48 10.32 13.77
C SER A 190 -16.57 10.50 14.85
N LEU A 191 -16.39 9.92 16.04
CA LEU A 191 -17.29 10.05 17.19
C LEU A 191 -16.92 11.23 18.10
N ILE A 192 -15.65 11.66 18.10
CA ILE A 192 -15.18 12.77 18.96
C ILE A 192 -15.51 14.15 18.35
N VAL A 193 -15.78 14.26 17.05
CA VAL A 193 -16.09 15.54 16.37
C VAL A 193 -17.59 15.89 16.38
N ASN A 194 -18.46 15.03 16.93
CA ASN A 194 -19.91 15.26 17.03
C ASN A 194 -20.44 15.38 18.48
N LEU A 195 -19.61 15.83 19.42
CA LEU A 195 -20.02 16.24 20.77
C LEU A 195 -19.54 17.66 21.09
#